data_AF-A0AAW1CU14-F1
#
_entry.id   AF-A0AAW1CU14-F1
#
_cell.length_a   1.000
_cell.length_b   1.000
_cell.length_c   1.000
_cell.angle_alpha   90.00
_cell.angle_beta   90.00
_cell.angle_gamma   90.00
#
_symmetry.space_group_name_H-M   'P 1'
#
loop_
_entity.id
_entity.type
_entity.pdbx_description
1 polymer ?
#
loop_
_entity_poly.entity_id
_entity_poly.type
_entity_poly.pdbx_seq_one_letter_code
_entity_poly.pdbx_strand_id
1 'polypeptide(L)'
;MSPNETDAVKRQRSCTAARISTVEEETSDDSHSDSEMEEEAIYINDPVHGMLEIHPLCKAVIDTPEFQRLRFIKQCGISYFVYPGATHTRFDHSLGVCYLALKVVKRLNELESNAVSPEESLCIQLAGLCHDLGHGPFSHFWEYFVSYATNTKFHHEDMSIKIFDYLIEKNSLREKFAKYGLYDEHLQLIKDLIMGTPSRYKTMTPELFLFEIVANKENGLDIDKYEYLIKDSYFFGTEVSPDFERYLTCLKIVEDPELGVKHIGYREKLKTNIISVFKHRAVMHDIGYQHRVCKKIEAIQ
;
A
#
# COMPACT_ATOMS: atom_id res chain seq x y z
N MET A 1 70.01 -7.62 11.86
CA MET A 1 68.84 -8.50 11.63
C MET A 1 67.64 -7.56 11.44
N SER A 2 66.91 -7.78 10.35
CA SER A 2 65.89 -6.93 9.69
C SER A 2 65.06 -5.97 10.56
N PRO A 3 64.86 -4.69 10.13
CA PRO A 3 63.76 -3.86 10.60
C PRO A 3 62.57 -3.83 9.61
N ASN A 4 61.38 -3.89 10.22
CA ASN A 4 60.05 -3.88 9.62
C ASN A 4 59.64 -2.54 8.99
N GLU A 5 58.71 -2.69 8.05
CA GLU A 5 57.94 -1.71 7.26
C GLU A 5 57.12 -0.71 8.10
N THR A 6 56.86 0.49 7.54
CA THR A 6 55.52 0.86 7.04
C THR A 6 55.49 2.27 6.42
N ASP A 7 55.24 2.31 5.11
CA ASP A 7 54.82 3.46 4.30
C ASP A 7 53.34 3.79 4.53
N ALA A 8 52.98 5.09 4.52
CA ALA A 8 51.75 5.57 3.85
C ALA A 8 51.69 7.11 3.77
N VAL A 9 51.62 7.58 2.54
CA VAL A 9 51.67 8.96 2.05
C VAL A 9 50.34 9.69 2.24
N LYS A 10 50.39 10.92 2.78
CA LYS A 10 49.30 11.92 2.72
C LYS A 10 49.19 12.51 1.31
N ARG A 11 48.00 12.48 0.71
CA ARG A 11 47.65 13.29 -0.47
C ARG A 11 46.44 14.16 -0.15
N GLN A 12 46.69 15.46 -0.13
CA GLN A 12 45.74 16.57 -0.05
C GLN A 12 45.43 16.99 -1.50
N ARG A 13 44.16 17.13 -1.88
CA ARG A 13 43.77 17.76 -3.16
C ARG A 13 42.76 18.88 -2.92
N SER A 14 43.14 20.03 -3.45
CA SER A 14 42.52 21.34 -3.49
C SER A 14 41.16 21.33 -4.20
N CYS A 15 40.17 22.03 -3.63
CA CYS A 15 38.89 22.35 -4.27
C CYS A 15 38.93 23.80 -4.77
N THR A 16 38.65 24.01 -6.05
CA THR A 16 38.72 25.29 -6.76
C THR A 16 37.35 25.96 -6.73
N ALA A 17 37.27 27.19 -6.20
CA ALA A 17 36.05 28.00 -6.20
C ALA A 17 35.83 28.64 -7.59
N ALA A 18 34.66 28.43 -8.19
CA ALA A 18 34.24 29.09 -9.41
C ALA A 18 33.27 30.26 -9.11
N ARG A 19 33.49 31.37 -9.81
CA ARG A 19 32.82 32.68 -9.68
C ARG A 19 31.36 32.64 -10.12
N ILE A 20 30.49 33.34 -9.38
CA ILE A 20 29.12 33.66 -9.76
C ILE A 20 29.15 34.93 -10.61
N SER A 21 28.66 34.86 -11.85
CA SER A 21 28.37 36.02 -12.70
C SER A 21 26.86 36.30 -12.68
N THR A 22 26.50 37.51 -12.32
CA THR A 22 25.15 38.08 -12.39
C THR A 22 24.69 38.20 -13.84
N VAL A 23 23.49 37.71 -14.15
CA VAL A 23 22.79 37.94 -15.42
C VAL A 23 21.58 38.83 -15.14
N GLU A 24 21.45 39.87 -15.95
CA GLU A 24 20.42 40.91 -15.93
C GLU A 24 19.04 40.35 -16.31
N GLU A 25 17.98 40.86 -15.68
CA GLU A 25 16.58 40.57 -16.01
C GLU A 25 16.16 41.28 -17.31
N GLU A 26 15.88 40.52 -18.36
CA GLU A 26 15.05 40.96 -19.47
C GLU A 26 13.63 40.41 -19.28
N THR A 27 12.66 41.31 -19.10
CA THR A 27 11.24 40.99 -19.01
C THR A 27 10.67 40.77 -20.41
N SER A 28 10.43 39.51 -20.79
CA SER A 28 9.58 39.17 -21.93
C SER A 28 8.21 38.72 -21.46
N ASP A 29 7.21 39.49 -21.90
CA ASP A 29 5.77 39.27 -21.81
C ASP A 29 5.41 37.88 -22.35
N ASP A 30 4.94 36.97 -21.50
CA ASP A 30 4.51 35.63 -21.91
C ASP A 30 3.10 35.38 -21.41
N SER A 31 2.16 35.51 -22.34
CA SER A 31 0.76 35.14 -22.20
C SER A 31 0.66 33.63 -21.95
N HIS A 32 0.76 33.23 -20.68
CA HIS A 32 0.55 31.87 -20.26
C HIS A 32 -0.95 31.56 -20.36
N SER A 33 -1.30 30.75 -21.36
CA SER A 33 -2.47 29.89 -21.28
C SER A 33 -2.36 29.07 -20.00
N ASP A 34 -3.37 29.11 -19.14
CA ASP A 34 -3.53 28.20 -18.00
C ASP A 34 -3.61 26.75 -18.49
N SER A 35 -2.47 26.14 -18.79
CA SER A 35 -2.34 24.69 -18.79
C SER A 35 -2.24 24.29 -17.33
N GLU A 36 -3.33 23.73 -16.79
CA GLU A 36 -3.32 23.10 -15.47
C GLU A 36 -2.12 22.15 -15.40
N MET A 37 -1.08 22.53 -14.63
CA MET A 37 0.05 21.62 -14.40
C MET A 37 -0.49 20.42 -13.64
N GLU A 38 -0.56 19.27 -14.30
CA GLU A 38 -0.76 17.98 -13.64
C GLU A 38 0.33 17.85 -12.56
N GLU A 39 -0.08 17.84 -11.28
CA GLU A 39 0.86 17.66 -10.17
C GLU A 39 1.70 16.39 -10.43
N GLU A 40 3.03 16.51 -10.36
CA GLU A 40 3.91 15.36 -10.60
C GLU A 40 3.80 14.29 -9.50
N ALA A 41 4.02 13.03 -9.87
CA ALA A 41 4.10 11.93 -8.91
C ALA A 41 5.21 12.15 -7.88
N ILE A 42 4.96 11.69 -6.66
CA ILE A 42 5.88 11.83 -5.54
C ILE A 42 6.53 10.50 -5.25
N TYR A 43 7.82 10.56 -4.90
CA TYR A 43 8.58 9.35 -4.62
C TYR A 43 8.97 9.25 -3.14
N ILE A 44 8.66 8.11 -2.53
CA ILE A 44 9.00 7.81 -1.14
C ILE A 44 9.92 6.60 -1.12
N ASN A 45 11.06 6.69 -0.42
CA ASN A 45 11.97 5.55 -0.27
C ASN A 45 11.47 4.59 0.82
N ASP A 46 11.12 3.37 0.44
CA ASP A 46 10.71 2.28 1.32
C ASP A 46 11.81 1.20 1.38
N PRO A 47 12.17 0.68 2.57
CA PRO A 47 13.24 -0.30 2.71
C PRO A 47 12.96 -1.65 2.06
N VAL A 48 11.69 -1.97 1.78
CA VAL A 48 11.25 -3.27 1.24
C VAL A 48 11.03 -3.20 -0.26
N HIS A 49 10.40 -2.12 -0.74
CA HIS A 49 9.99 -1.98 -2.15
C HIS A 49 10.82 -0.95 -2.93
N GLY A 50 11.75 -0.24 -2.29
CA GLY A 50 12.54 0.81 -2.92
C GLY A 50 11.74 2.10 -3.11
N MET A 51 11.90 2.76 -4.26
CA MET A 51 11.21 4.02 -4.52
C MET A 51 9.73 3.78 -4.88
N LEU A 52 8.85 4.09 -3.95
CA LEU A 52 7.39 4.07 -4.14
C LEU A 52 6.97 5.28 -4.97
N GLU A 53 6.33 5.05 -6.10
CA GLU A 53 5.65 6.09 -6.89
C GLU A 53 4.24 6.32 -6.32
N ILE A 54 3.96 7.54 -5.89
CA ILE A 54 2.71 7.93 -5.24
C ILE A 54 2.03 9.03 -6.04
N HIS A 55 0.79 8.77 -6.46
CA HIS A 55 -0.03 9.75 -7.16
C HIS A 55 -0.34 10.98 -6.27
N PRO A 56 -0.37 12.21 -6.80
CA PRO A 56 -0.64 13.42 -6.00
C PRO A 56 -1.96 13.38 -5.22
N LEU A 57 -3.00 12.74 -5.77
CA LEU A 57 -4.26 12.53 -5.06
C LEU A 57 -4.09 11.61 -3.84
N CYS A 58 -3.30 10.54 -3.96
CA CYS A 58 -2.95 9.67 -2.83
C CYS A 58 -2.14 10.44 -1.79
N LYS A 59 -1.21 11.30 -2.23
CA LYS A 59 -0.44 12.18 -1.35
C LYS A 59 -1.32 13.15 -0.56
N ALA A 60 -2.38 13.69 -1.18
CA ALA A 60 -3.34 14.53 -0.48
C ALA A 60 -4.05 13.79 0.67
N VAL A 61 -4.34 12.49 0.50
CA VAL A 61 -4.86 11.63 1.59
C VAL A 61 -3.78 11.35 2.63
N ILE A 62 -2.55 11.05 2.19
CA ILE A 62 -1.42 10.77 3.08
C ILE A 62 -1.17 11.93 4.04
N ASP A 63 -1.26 13.17 3.57
CA ASP A 63 -0.95 14.37 4.35
C ASP A 63 -2.06 14.79 5.34
N THR A 64 -3.10 13.96 5.51
CA THR A 64 -4.17 14.21 6.49
C THR A 64 -3.85 13.65 7.88
N PRO A 65 -4.34 14.28 8.97
CA PRO A 65 -4.17 13.73 10.32
C PRO A 65 -4.70 12.30 10.48
N GLU A 66 -5.81 11.98 9.82
CA GLU A 66 -6.47 10.67 9.86
C GLU A 66 -5.57 9.56 9.32
N PHE A 67 -4.83 9.83 8.23
CA PHE A 67 -3.85 8.90 7.67
C PHE A 67 -2.52 8.91 8.44
N GLN A 68 -2.00 10.10 8.80
CA GLN A 68 -0.74 10.23 9.56
C GLN A 68 -0.79 9.52 10.92
N ARG A 69 -1.98 9.39 11.52
CA ARG A 69 -2.23 8.57 12.71
C ARG A 69 -1.67 7.15 12.59
N LEU A 70 -1.68 6.54 11.40
CA LEU A 70 -1.21 5.16 11.20
C LEU A 70 0.28 5.00 11.56
N ARG A 71 1.07 6.09 11.60
CA ARG A 71 2.48 6.06 12.05
C ARG A 71 2.63 5.63 13.50
N PHE A 72 1.57 5.74 14.30
CA PHE A 72 1.58 5.42 15.72
C PHE A 72 0.95 4.05 16.01
N ILE A 73 0.55 3.30 14.98
CA ILE A 73 -0.08 1.99 15.11
C ILE A 73 0.89 0.94 14.59
N LYS A 74 1.45 0.15 15.50
CA LYS A 74 2.37 -0.95 15.14
C LYS A 74 1.66 -2.00 14.31
N GLN A 75 2.25 -2.38 13.17
CA GLN A 75 1.70 -3.36 12.23
C GLN A 75 1.35 -4.66 12.95
N CYS A 76 2.34 -5.21 13.66
CA CYS A 76 2.23 -6.45 14.42
C CYS A 76 1.94 -6.22 15.91
N GLY A 77 1.42 -5.04 16.28
CA GLY A 77 0.97 -4.72 17.64
C GLY A 77 1.98 -5.08 18.72
N ILE A 78 1.60 -6.02 19.59
CA ILE A 78 2.37 -6.48 20.74
C ILE A 78 3.64 -7.26 20.35
N SER A 79 3.74 -7.76 19.12
CA SER A 79 4.92 -8.49 18.66
C SER A 79 6.20 -7.69 18.77
N TYR A 80 6.15 -6.35 18.77
CA TYR A 80 7.30 -5.49 19.02
C TYR A 80 7.98 -5.74 20.39
N PHE A 81 7.24 -6.19 21.41
CA PHE A 81 7.81 -6.52 22.72
C PHE A 81 8.57 -7.86 22.75
N VAL A 82 8.38 -8.70 21.73
CA VAL A 82 9.06 -10.00 21.58
C VAL A 82 10.11 -9.96 20.47
N TYR A 83 9.81 -9.25 19.39
CA TYR A 83 10.64 -9.03 18.22
C TYR A 83 11.03 -7.56 18.18
N PRO A 84 12.21 -7.17 18.72
CA PRO A 84 12.62 -5.78 18.78
C PRO A 84 12.74 -5.10 17.40
N GLY A 85 12.87 -5.90 16.33
CA GLY A 85 12.87 -5.43 14.95
C GLY A 85 11.50 -5.05 14.41
N ALA A 86 10.39 -5.60 14.96
CA ALA A 86 9.01 -5.39 14.51
C ALA A 86 8.47 -3.98 14.87
N THR A 87 9.17 -2.96 14.37
CA THR A 87 8.99 -1.54 14.68
C THR A 87 8.09 -0.84 13.68
N HIS A 88 7.84 -1.46 12.52
CA HIS A 88 7.05 -0.92 11.43
C HIS A 88 5.59 -0.71 11.80
N THR A 89 4.94 0.15 11.04
CA THR A 89 3.61 0.67 11.36
C THR A 89 2.65 0.42 10.21
N ARG A 90 1.35 0.56 10.50
CA ARG A 90 0.30 0.50 9.48
C ARG A 90 0.50 1.57 8.40
N PHE A 91 1.17 2.68 8.71
CA PHE A 91 1.48 3.72 7.73
C PHE A 91 2.36 3.20 6.60
N ASP A 92 3.49 2.56 6.93
CA ASP A 92 4.45 2.09 5.94
C ASP A 92 3.88 0.92 5.11
N HIS A 93 3.07 0.07 5.76
CA HIS A 93 2.28 -0.99 5.12
C HIS A 93 1.28 -0.41 4.11
N SER A 94 0.45 0.55 4.51
CA SER A 94 -0.52 1.20 3.63
C SER A 94 0.11 1.86 2.41
N LEU A 95 1.31 2.47 2.56
CA LEU A 95 2.05 3.00 1.42
C LEU A 95 2.51 1.89 0.46
N GLY A 96 3.01 0.78 0.98
CA GLY A 96 3.40 -0.37 0.16
C GLY A 96 2.21 -0.97 -0.58
N VAL A 97 1.05 -1.13 0.08
CA VAL A 97 -0.15 -1.69 -0.57
C VAL A 97 -0.64 -0.77 -1.68
N CYS A 98 -0.65 0.54 -1.47
CA CYS A 98 -0.93 1.53 -2.52
C CYS A 98 0.01 1.36 -3.73
N TYR A 99 1.30 1.17 -3.49
CA TYR A 99 2.29 0.97 -4.55
C TYR A 99 2.12 -0.37 -5.28
N LEU A 100 1.86 -1.47 -4.56
CA LEU A 100 1.60 -2.77 -5.19
C LEU A 100 0.32 -2.73 -6.04
N ALA A 101 -0.70 -1.98 -5.61
CA ALA A 101 -1.92 -1.72 -6.39
C ALA A 101 -1.59 -1.07 -7.73
N LEU A 102 -0.77 -0.01 -7.73
CA LEU A 102 -0.31 0.64 -8.95
C LEU A 102 0.43 -0.35 -9.87
N LYS A 103 1.31 -1.19 -9.32
CA LYS A 103 2.03 -2.21 -10.11
C LYS A 103 1.08 -3.22 -10.76
N VAL A 104 0.07 -3.70 -10.04
CA VAL A 104 -0.94 -4.62 -10.60
C VAL A 104 -1.72 -3.94 -11.72
N VAL A 105 -2.20 -2.71 -11.51
CA VAL A 105 -2.98 -2.00 -12.53
C VAL A 105 -2.15 -1.71 -13.79
N LYS A 106 -0.91 -1.21 -13.63
CA LYS A 106 0.03 -1.01 -14.76
C LYS A 106 0.19 -2.32 -15.54
N ARG A 107 0.39 -3.44 -14.83
CA ARG A 107 0.56 -4.74 -15.46
C ARG A 107 -0.69 -5.25 -16.19
N LEU A 108 -1.87 -5.03 -15.65
CA LEU A 108 -3.13 -5.39 -16.31
C LEU A 108 -3.32 -4.59 -17.61
N ASN A 109 -3.08 -3.28 -17.57
CA ASN A 109 -3.20 -2.40 -18.74
C ASN A 109 -2.14 -2.67 -19.82
N GLU A 110 -0.96 -3.19 -19.46
CA GLU A 110 0.02 -3.70 -20.43
C GLU A 110 -0.46 -4.95 -21.17
N LEU A 111 -1.27 -5.80 -20.52
CA LEU A 111 -1.73 -7.07 -21.07
C LEU A 111 -3.01 -6.93 -21.88
N GLU A 112 -3.92 -6.08 -21.44
CA GLU A 112 -5.18 -5.74 -22.08
C GLU A 112 -5.34 -4.21 -22.01
N SER A 113 -5.26 -3.56 -23.16
CA SER A 113 -5.30 -2.10 -23.24
C SER A 113 -6.59 -1.57 -22.63
N ASN A 114 -6.46 -0.64 -21.67
CA ASN A 114 -7.58 -0.04 -20.95
C ASN A 114 -8.47 -1.06 -20.22
N ALA A 115 -7.87 -2.14 -19.71
CA ALA A 115 -8.55 -3.08 -18.82
C ALA A 115 -9.03 -2.42 -17.52
N VAL A 116 -8.29 -1.42 -17.04
CA VAL A 116 -8.62 -0.61 -15.87
C VAL A 116 -8.51 0.86 -16.26
N SER A 117 -9.58 1.63 -16.11
CA SER A 117 -9.58 3.07 -16.44
C SER A 117 -8.64 3.86 -15.52
N PRO A 118 -8.23 5.09 -15.89
CA PRO A 118 -7.48 5.97 -14.99
C PRO A 118 -8.19 6.22 -13.65
N GLU A 119 -9.50 6.42 -13.68
CA GLU A 119 -10.33 6.65 -12.48
C GLU A 119 -10.40 5.39 -11.61
N GLU A 120 -10.60 4.21 -12.20
CA GLU A 120 -10.58 2.93 -11.49
C GLU A 120 -9.20 2.63 -10.91
N SER A 121 -8.13 2.96 -11.64
CA SER A 121 -6.75 2.83 -11.17
C SER A 121 -6.51 3.66 -9.90
N LEU A 122 -6.99 4.90 -9.87
CA LEU A 122 -6.92 5.74 -8.68
C LEU A 122 -7.78 5.19 -7.54
N CYS A 123 -8.97 4.65 -7.84
CA CYS A 123 -9.80 4.01 -6.82
C CYS A 123 -9.10 2.81 -6.18
N ILE A 124 -8.43 1.96 -6.96
CA ILE A 124 -7.69 0.81 -6.47
C ILE A 124 -6.49 1.23 -5.62
N GLN A 125 -5.72 2.23 -6.05
CA GLN A 125 -4.61 2.78 -5.27
C GLN A 125 -5.09 3.37 -3.94
N LEU A 126 -6.16 4.18 -3.97
CA LEU A 126 -6.75 4.78 -2.77
C LEU A 126 -7.36 3.74 -1.83
N ALA A 127 -7.96 2.67 -2.37
CA ALA A 127 -8.44 1.55 -1.57
C ALA A 127 -7.27 0.81 -0.89
N GLY A 128 -6.20 0.51 -1.64
CA GLY A 128 -4.98 -0.07 -1.09
C GLY A 128 -4.34 0.80 -0.01
N LEU A 129 -4.30 2.13 -0.23
CA LEU A 129 -3.83 3.10 0.76
C LEU A 129 -4.71 3.09 2.02
N CYS A 130 -6.03 3.09 1.87
CA CYS A 130 -6.98 3.34 2.95
C CYS A 130 -7.51 2.09 3.65
N HIS A 131 -7.21 0.88 3.18
CA HIS A 131 -7.82 -0.36 3.71
C HIS A 131 -7.63 -0.55 5.23
N ASP A 132 -6.53 -0.01 5.76
CA ASP A 132 -6.11 -0.14 7.16
C ASP A 132 -6.38 1.09 8.04
N LEU A 133 -7.08 2.11 7.52
CA LEU A 133 -7.42 3.32 8.29
C LEU A 133 -8.11 3.00 9.62
N GLY A 134 -8.92 1.94 9.66
CA GLY A 134 -9.75 1.54 10.79
C GLY A 134 -9.04 0.76 11.89
N HIS A 135 -7.78 0.37 11.72
CA HIS A 135 -7.04 -0.31 12.79
C HIS A 135 -6.87 0.60 14.00
N GLY A 136 -7.09 0.07 15.21
CA GLY A 136 -6.84 0.79 16.46
C GLY A 136 -5.51 0.42 17.13
N PRO A 137 -5.29 0.85 18.38
CA PRO A 137 -4.09 0.53 19.15
C PRO A 137 -3.77 -0.98 19.17
N PHE A 138 -2.53 -1.35 18.82
CA PHE A 138 -2.10 -2.75 18.69
C PHE A 138 -2.81 -3.56 17.58
N SER A 139 -3.32 -2.87 16.54
CA SER A 139 -3.87 -3.48 15.32
C SER A 139 -4.97 -4.51 15.61
N HIS A 140 -4.80 -5.78 15.24
CA HIS A 140 -5.83 -6.82 15.43
C HIS A 140 -6.22 -7.07 16.89
N PHE A 141 -5.35 -6.76 17.86
CA PHE A 141 -5.74 -6.85 19.27
C PHE A 141 -6.86 -5.87 19.60
N TRP A 142 -6.87 -4.67 19.00
CA TRP A 142 -7.94 -3.70 19.21
C TRP A 142 -9.30 -4.25 18.76
N GLU A 143 -9.35 -4.89 17.60
CA GLU A 143 -10.61 -5.44 17.06
C GLU A 143 -11.18 -6.51 17.99
N TYR A 144 -10.31 -7.39 18.49
CA TYR A 144 -10.67 -8.38 19.49
C TYR A 144 -11.16 -7.72 20.78
N PHE A 145 -10.39 -6.75 21.31
CA PHE A 145 -10.70 -6.04 22.54
C PHE A 145 -12.05 -5.32 22.46
N VAL A 146 -12.29 -4.54 21.41
CA VAL A 146 -13.57 -3.83 21.21
C VAL A 146 -14.70 -4.83 21.07
N SER A 147 -14.53 -5.88 20.25
CA SER A 147 -15.56 -6.89 20.05
C SER A 147 -15.97 -7.56 21.36
N TYR A 148 -14.97 -7.88 22.19
CA TYR A 148 -15.16 -8.46 23.51
C TYR A 148 -15.84 -7.48 24.47
N ALA A 149 -15.33 -6.25 24.58
CA ALA A 149 -15.80 -5.25 25.54
C ALA A 149 -17.22 -4.75 25.24
N THR A 150 -17.60 -4.63 23.96
CA THR A 150 -18.93 -4.14 23.56
C THR A 150 -19.91 -5.25 23.21
N ASN A 151 -19.48 -6.52 23.27
CA ASN A 151 -20.26 -7.69 22.84
C ASN A 151 -20.89 -7.50 21.44
N THR A 152 -20.18 -6.82 20.54
CA THR A 152 -20.63 -6.50 19.18
C THR A 152 -19.45 -6.71 18.24
N LYS A 153 -19.66 -7.39 17.12
CA LYS A 153 -18.57 -7.65 16.17
C LYS A 153 -18.00 -6.33 15.63
N PHE A 154 -16.70 -6.15 15.75
CA PHE A 154 -15.97 -5.02 15.21
C PHE A 154 -14.98 -5.52 14.15
N HIS A 155 -14.98 -4.86 13.00
CA HIS A 155 -14.04 -5.08 11.91
C HIS A 155 -13.31 -3.77 11.61
N HIS A 156 -12.00 -3.86 11.44
CA HIS A 156 -11.23 -2.66 11.07
C HIS A 156 -11.67 -2.14 9.70
N GLU A 157 -12.09 -3.01 8.76
CA GLU A 157 -12.55 -2.60 7.43
C GLU A 157 -13.78 -1.67 7.49
N ASP A 158 -14.77 -2.01 8.33
CA ASP A 158 -15.95 -1.16 8.56
C ASP A 158 -15.55 0.22 9.13
N MET A 159 -14.53 0.25 9.99
CA MET A 159 -14.01 1.50 10.53
C MET A 159 -13.16 2.26 9.51
N SER A 160 -12.43 1.56 8.64
CA SER A 160 -11.63 2.16 7.56
C SER A 160 -12.52 2.98 6.63
N ILE A 161 -13.69 2.46 6.26
CA ILE A 161 -14.70 3.19 5.49
C ILE A 161 -15.17 4.44 6.22
N LYS A 162 -15.51 4.33 7.52
CA LYS A 162 -16.00 5.48 8.30
C LYS A 162 -14.95 6.57 8.44
N ILE A 163 -13.69 6.18 8.65
CA ILE A 163 -12.56 7.11 8.72
C ILE A 163 -12.29 7.72 7.34
N PHE A 164 -12.38 6.95 6.25
CA PHE A 164 -12.26 7.46 4.90
C PHE A 164 -13.32 8.54 4.60
N ASP A 165 -14.60 8.26 4.86
CA ASP A 165 -15.66 9.26 4.69
C ASP A 165 -15.40 10.51 5.55
N TYR A 166 -15.00 10.34 6.82
CA TYR A 166 -14.64 11.45 7.70
C TYR A 166 -13.45 12.27 7.16
N LEU A 167 -12.39 11.60 6.70
CA LEU A 167 -11.17 12.19 6.15
C LEU A 167 -11.51 13.06 4.93
N ILE A 168 -12.33 12.55 4.01
CA ILE A 168 -12.75 13.28 2.81
C ILE A 168 -13.50 14.56 3.17
N GLU A 169 -14.48 14.49 4.08
CA GLU A 169 -15.26 15.66 4.50
C GLU A 169 -14.42 16.65 5.28
N LYS A 170 -13.67 16.17 6.28
CA LYS A 170 -12.95 17.01 7.23
C LYS A 170 -11.84 17.83 6.57
N ASN A 171 -11.21 17.27 5.54
CA ASN A 171 -10.12 17.89 4.81
C ASN A 171 -10.57 18.49 3.47
N SER A 172 -11.89 18.56 3.21
CA SER A 172 -12.49 19.12 1.99
C SER A 172 -11.91 18.55 0.70
N LEU A 173 -11.61 17.24 0.68
CA LEU A 173 -10.93 16.59 -0.44
C LEU A 173 -11.83 16.31 -1.64
N ARG A 174 -13.17 16.45 -1.50
CA ARG A 174 -14.13 16.19 -2.59
C ARG A 174 -13.80 16.97 -3.86
N GLU A 175 -13.46 18.25 -3.73
CA GLU A 175 -13.12 19.09 -4.88
C GLU A 175 -11.81 18.63 -5.54
N LYS A 176 -10.81 18.22 -4.75
CA LYS A 176 -9.55 17.70 -5.29
C LYS A 176 -9.77 16.35 -5.99
N PHE A 177 -10.61 15.47 -5.44
CA PHE A 177 -11.00 14.20 -6.09
C PHE A 177 -11.74 14.44 -7.41
N ALA A 178 -12.68 15.39 -7.44
CA ALA A 178 -13.43 15.74 -8.65
C ALA A 178 -12.53 16.25 -9.79
N LYS A 179 -11.44 16.96 -9.48
CA LYS A 179 -10.43 17.37 -10.50
C LYS A 179 -9.77 16.19 -11.22
N TYR A 180 -9.71 15.02 -10.58
CA TYR A 180 -9.22 13.77 -11.18
C TYR A 180 -10.35 12.86 -11.68
N GLY A 181 -11.57 13.38 -11.83
CA GLY A 181 -12.72 12.62 -12.31
C GLY A 181 -13.39 11.71 -11.27
N LEU A 182 -12.97 11.76 -10.01
CA LEU A 182 -13.52 10.91 -8.93
C LEU A 182 -14.71 11.59 -8.24
N TYR A 183 -15.91 11.14 -8.59
CA TYR A 183 -17.20 11.56 -8.00
C TYR A 183 -17.75 10.52 -7.00
N ASP A 184 -18.95 10.76 -6.46
CA ASP A 184 -19.55 9.94 -5.39
C ASP A 184 -19.54 8.43 -5.64
N GLU A 185 -19.80 7.98 -6.88
CA GLU A 185 -19.77 6.55 -7.20
C GLU A 185 -18.35 5.96 -7.15
N HIS A 186 -17.32 6.76 -7.44
CA HIS A 186 -15.92 6.36 -7.29
C HIS A 186 -15.50 6.33 -5.82
N LEU A 187 -16.01 7.25 -4.99
CA LEU A 187 -15.81 7.17 -3.54
C LEU A 187 -16.49 5.91 -2.96
N GLN A 188 -17.64 5.53 -3.50
CA GLN A 188 -18.28 4.26 -3.15
C GLN A 188 -17.46 3.05 -3.63
N LEU A 189 -16.90 3.11 -4.84
CA LEU A 189 -16.01 2.06 -5.36
C LEU A 189 -14.79 1.86 -4.46
N ILE A 190 -14.13 2.92 -4.00
CA ILE A 190 -13.02 2.83 -3.04
C ILE A 190 -13.43 2.06 -1.78
N LYS A 191 -14.61 2.37 -1.22
CA LYS A 191 -15.14 1.69 -0.03
C LYS A 191 -15.43 0.21 -0.30
N ASP A 192 -16.05 -0.10 -1.43
CA ASP A 192 -16.38 -1.46 -1.82
C ASP A 192 -15.12 -2.31 -2.10
N LEU A 193 -14.05 -1.71 -2.65
CA LEU A 193 -12.75 -2.33 -2.85
C LEU A 193 -12.04 -2.63 -1.52
N ILE A 194 -12.17 -1.76 -0.51
CA ILE A 194 -11.68 -2.02 0.86
C ILE A 194 -12.41 -3.22 1.47
N MET A 195 -13.73 -3.31 1.26
CA MET A 195 -14.53 -4.42 1.77
C MET A 195 -14.35 -5.71 0.98
N GLY A 196 -13.93 -5.60 -0.29
CA GLY A 196 -13.87 -6.71 -1.23
C GLY A 196 -15.24 -7.17 -1.73
N THR A 197 -16.26 -6.32 -1.64
CA THR A 197 -17.64 -6.67 -2.02
C THR A 197 -18.29 -5.52 -2.80
N PRO A 198 -18.69 -5.73 -4.07
CA PRO A 198 -19.29 -4.67 -4.88
C PRO A 198 -20.68 -4.27 -4.40
N SER A 199 -20.94 -2.96 -4.35
CA SER A 199 -22.29 -2.42 -4.21
C SER A 199 -22.98 -2.28 -5.59
N ARG A 200 -24.23 -1.81 -5.59
CA ARG A 200 -24.91 -1.39 -6.82
C ARG A 200 -24.61 0.07 -7.11
N TYR A 201 -24.19 0.34 -8.33
CA TYR A 201 -23.95 1.68 -8.85
C TYR A 201 -25.06 2.07 -9.84
N LYS A 202 -25.24 3.37 -10.04
CA LYS A 202 -26.24 3.99 -10.91
C LYS A 202 -25.72 4.20 -12.32
N THR A 203 -24.47 4.65 -12.48
CA THR A 203 -23.92 5.04 -13.80
C THR A 203 -22.72 4.21 -14.24
N MET A 204 -22.05 3.54 -13.30
CA MET A 204 -20.91 2.65 -13.58
C MET A 204 -21.27 1.18 -13.34
N THR A 205 -20.49 0.27 -13.93
CA THR A 205 -20.55 -1.17 -13.64
C THR A 205 -19.12 -1.68 -13.56
N PRO A 206 -18.46 -1.56 -12.39
CA PRO A 206 -17.09 -2.02 -12.23
C PRO A 206 -16.98 -3.53 -12.45
N GLU A 207 -15.94 -3.96 -13.15
CA GLU A 207 -15.66 -5.37 -13.39
C GLU A 207 -15.30 -6.10 -12.09
N LEU A 208 -15.75 -7.35 -11.93
CA LEU A 208 -15.58 -8.09 -10.67
C LEU A 208 -14.12 -8.35 -10.30
N PHE A 209 -13.24 -8.52 -11.29
CA PHE A 209 -11.82 -8.74 -11.05
C PHE A 209 -11.14 -7.58 -10.28
N LEU A 210 -11.70 -6.36 -10.30
CA LEU A 210 -11.15 -5.23 -9.55
C LEU A 210 -11.18 -5.48 -8.03
N PHE A 211 -12.22 -6.17 -7.54
CA PHE A 211 -12.41 -6.52 -6.13
C PHE A 211 -11.51 -7.66 -5.67
N GLU A 212 -10.78 -8.29 -6.59
CA GLU A 212 -9.81 -9.36 -6.28
C GLU A 212 -8.40 -8.82 -6.02
N ILE A 213 -8.16 -7.51 -6.20
CA ILE A 213 -6.83 -6.91 -6.09
C ILE A 213 -6.48 -6.62 -4.63
N VAL A 214 -7.27 -5.76 -3.96
CA VAL A 214 -6.96 -5.23 -2.61
C VAL A 214 -7.44 -6.18 -1.50
N ALA A 215 -8.68 -6.65 -1.58
CA ALA A 215 -9.30 -7.51 -0.57
C ALA A 215 -10.07 -8.65 -1.24
N ASN A 216 -9.40 -9.76 -1.52
CA ASN A 216 -10.00 -10.86 -2.25
C ASN A 216 -10.77 -11.80 -1.30
N LYS A 217 -12.10 -11.63 -1.21
CA LYS A 217 -12.95 -12.47 -0.35
C LYS A 217 -13.21 -13.87 -0.90
N GLU A 218 -13.02 -14.10 -2.21
CA GLU A 218 -13.26 -15.39 -2.86
C GLU A 218 -12.21 -16.44 -2.47
N ASN A 219 -10.92 -16.07 -2.52
CA ASN A 219 -9.82 -17.02 -2.29
C ASN A 219 -8.75 -16.52 -1.32
N GLY A 220 -8.82 -15.27 -0.89
CA GLY A 220 -7.86 -14.70 0.05
C GLY A 220 -6.46 -14.50 -0.52
N LEU A 221 -6.29 -14.40 -1.85
CA LEU A 221 -5.04 -13.99 -2.50
C LEU A 221 -5.18 -12.56 -3.01
N ASP A 222 -4.58 -11.61 -2.29
CA ASP A 222 -4.62 -10.18 -2.57
C ASP A 222 -3.25 -9.52 -2.31
N ILE A 223 -3.09 -8.29 -2.79
CA ILE A 223 -1.81 -7.57 -2.66
C ILE A 223 -1.46 -7.19 -1.22
N ASP A 224 -2.47 -7.01 -0.35
CA ASP A 224 -2.27 -6.79 1.09
C ASP A 224 -1.40 -7.92 1.69
N LYS A 225 -1.72 -9.17 1.35
CA LYS A 225 -0.92 -10.33 1.79
C LYS A 225 0.48 -10.36 1.24
N TYR A 226 0.68 -9.99 -0.03
CA TYR A 226 2.04 -9.91 -0.56
C TYR A 226 2.86 -8.85 0.16
N GLU A 227 2.26 -7.69 0.43
CA GLU A 227 2.90 -6.58 1.14
C GLU A 227 3.32 -7.02 2.53
N TYR A 228 2.36 -7.37 3.40
CA TYR A 228 2.69 -7.59 4.80
C TYR A 228 3.59 -8.80 4.98
N LEU A 229 3.48 -9.85 4.14
CA LEU A 229 4.36 -11.00 4.29
C LEU A 229 5.82 -10.64 4.02
N ILE A 230 6.08 -9.85 2.98
CA ILE A 230 7.44 -9.39 2.66
C ILE A 230 7.93 -8.42 3.74
N LYS A 231 7.10 -7.43 4.11
CA LYS A 231 7.48 -6.40 5.09
C LYS A 231 7.66 -6.97 6.48
N ASP A 232 6.72 -7.76 6.98
CA ASP A 232 6.83 -8.42 8.27
C ASP A 232 8.06 -9.33 8.30
N SER A 233 8.34 -10.06 7.22
CA SER A 233 9.54 -10.89 7.15
C SER A 233 10.83 -10.08 7.31
N TYR A 234 10.93 -8.94 6.62
CA TYR A 234 12.06 -8.01 6.75
C TYR A 234 12.25 -7.54 8.20
N PHE A 235 11.18 -7.09 8.87
CA PHE A 235 11.26 -6.56 10.23
C PHE A 235 11.39 -7.65 11.32
N PHE A 236 10.92 -8.87 11.06
CA PHE A 236 11.11 -10.01 11.96
C PHE A 236 12.47 -10.68 11.77
N GLY A 237 13.18 -10.40 10.68
CA GLY A 237 14.44 -11.07 10.33
C GLY A 237 14.23 -12.53 9.92
N THR A 238 13.15 -12.81 9.19
CA THR A 238 12.81 -14.16 8.70
C THR A 238 13.06 -14.25 7.20
N GLU A 239 12.96 -15.45 6.62
CA GLU A 239 13.16 -15.68 5.17
C GLU A 239 11.83 -15.90 4.42
N VAL A 240 10.75 -15.31 4.92
CA VAL A 240 9.42 -15.40 4.30
C VAL A 240 9.27 -14.33 3.23
N SER A 241 9.52 -14.69 1.97
CA SER A 241 9.39 -13.75 0.85
C SER A 241 8.58 -14.36 -0.28
N PRO A 242 7.24 -14.13 -0.36
CA PRO A 242 6.49 -14.48 -1.55
C PRO A 242 7.01 -13.70 -2.77
N ASP A 243 7.09 -14.36 -3.93
CA ASP A 243 7.60 -13.76 -5.16
C ASP A 243 6.50 -12.96 -5.88
N PHE A 244 6.40 -11.67 -5.54
CA PHE A 244 5.41 -10.77 -6.11
C PHE A 244 5.66 -10.46 -7.61
N GLU A 245 6.92 -10.39 -8.05
CA GLU A 245 7.22 -10.13 -9.47
C GLU A 245 6.78 -11.29 -10.36
N ARG A 246 6.91 -12.52 -9.87
CA ARG A 246 6.40 -13.70 -10.57
C ARG A 246 4.88 -13.76 -10.58
N TYR A 247 4.23 -13.29 -9.52
CA TYR A 247 2.78 -13.07 -9.48
C TYR A 247 2.36 -12.10 -10.59
N LEU A 248 2.94 -10.89 -10.66
CA LEU A 248 2.67 -9.90 -11.71
C LEU A 248 2.92 -10.44 -13.13
N THR A 249 3.99 -11.22 -13.30
CA THR A 249 4.34 -11.79 -14.60
C THR A 249 3.30 -12.81 -15.10
N CYS A 250 2.62 -13.50 -14.19
CA CYS A 250 1.71 -14.62 -14.49
C CYS A 250 0.22 -14.31 -14.34
N LEU A 251 -0.10 -13.15 -13.77
CA LEU A 251 -1.42 -12.48 -13.72
C LEU A 251 -1.99 -12.26 -15.12
N LYS A 252 -3.30 -12.49 -15.28
CA LYS A 252 -4.13 -12.15 -16.46
C LYS A 252 -5.59 -11.95 -16.05
N ILE A 253 -6.35 -11.27 -16.90
CA ILE A 253 -7.82 -11.30 -16.83
C ILE A 253 -8.31 -12.52 -17.61
N VAL A 254 -9.24 -13.27 -17.01
CA VAL A 254 -9.86 -14.46 -17.60
C VAL A 254 -11.36 -14.39 -17.39
N GLU A 255 -12.13 -14.66 -18.44
CA GLU A 255 -13.58 -14.76 -18.35
C GLU A 255 -13.98 -16.16 -17.88
N ASP A 256 -14.82 -16.24 -16.85
CA ASP A 256 -15.45 -17.47 -16.43
C ASP A 256 -16.48 -17.90 -17.48
N PRO A 257 -16.32 -19.07 -18.14
CA PRO A 257 -17.19 -19.48 -19.23
C PRO A 257 -18.62 -19.85 -18.78
N GLU A 258 -18.83 -20.13 -17.50
CA GLU A 258 -20.15 -20.48 -16.95
C GLU A 258 -20.89 -19.23 -16.44
N LEU A 259 -20.16 -18.31 -15.81
CA LEU A 259 -20.74 -17.12 -15.19
C LEU A 259 -20.69 -15.86 -16.09
N GLY A 260 -19.86 -15.87 -17.13
CA GLY A 260 -19.67 -14.72 -18.04
C GLY A 260 -19.05 -13.50 -17.37
N VAL A 261 -18.35 -13.68 -16.25
CA VAL A 261 -17.70 -12.62 -15.48
C VAL A 261 -16.19 -12.73 -15.57
N LYS A 262 -15.49 -11.59 -15.54
CA LYS A 262 -14.04 -11.53 -15.58
C LYS A 262 -13.45 -11.67 -14.17
N HIS A 263 -12.42 -12.50 -14.05
CA HIS A 263 -11.63 -12.75 -12.84
C HIS A 263 -10.14 -12.54 -13.08
N ILE A 264 -9.38 -12.38 -12.00
CA ILE A 264 -7.92 -12.50 -12.04
C ILE A 264 -7.55 -13.98 -12.14
N GLY A 265 -7.06 -14.36 -13.32
CA GLY A 265 -6.49 -15.67 -13.58
C GLY A 265 -4.97 -15.69 -13.47
N TYR A 266 -4.43 -16.87 -13.22
CA TYR A 266 -2.99 -17.12 -13.14
C TYR A 266 -2.58 -18.25 -14.07
N ARG A 267 -1.40 -18.13 -14.68
CA ARG A 267 -0.82 -19.28 -15.41
C ARG A 267 -0.64 -20.47 -14.48
N GLU A 268 -1.01 -21.68 -14.93
CA GLU A 268 -0.95 -22.90 -14.12
C GLU A 268 0.43 -23.16 -13.48
N LYS A 269 1.53 -22.81 -14.19
CA LYS A 269 2.90 -22.89 -13.66
C LYS A 269 3.16 -22.06 -12.39
N LEU A 270 2.26 -21.16 -12.03
CA LEU A 270 2.31 -20.36 -10.80
C LEU A 270 1.73 -21.11 -9.59
N LYS A 271 1.02 -22.24 -9.77
CA LYS A 271 0.33 -22.98 -8.71
C LYS A 271 1.16 -23.15 -7.44
N THR A 272 2.41 -23.59 -7.56
CA THR A 272 3.30 -23.79 -6.40
C THR A 272 3.64 -22.49 -5.67
N ASN A 273 3.73 -21.37 -6.39
CA ASN A 273 4.02 -20.04 -5.82
C ASN A 273 2.78 -19.50 -5.09
N ILE A 274 1.59 -19.67 -5.65
CA ILE A 274 0.34 -19.31 -4.95
C ILE A 274 0.23 -20.12 -3.65
N ILE A 275 0.46 -21.43 -3.71
CA ILE A 275 0.48 -22.29 -2.51
C ILE A 275 1.55 -21.82 -1.51
N SER A 276 2.71 -21.35 -1.97
CA SER A 276 3.76 -20.89 -1.07
C SER A 276 3.39 -19.60 -0.32
N VAL A 277 2.57 -18.71 -0.90
CA VAL A 277 2.02 -17.54 -0.16
C VAL A 277 1.27 -17.98 1.10
N PHE A 278 0.40 -18.99 0.98
CA PHE A 278 -0.35 -19.49 2.14
C PHE A 278 0.54 -20.23 3.14
N LYS A 279 1.58 -20.95 2.67
CA LYS A 279 2.58 -21.56 3.55
C LYS A 279 3.39 -20.51 4.31
N HIS A 280 3.83 -19.46 3.63
CA HIS A 280 4.51 -18.29 4.20
C HIS A 280 3.64 -17.64 5.27
N ARG A 281 2.36 -17.42 4.98
CA ARG A 281 1.39 -16.94 5.97
C ARG A 281 1.29 -17.85 7.19
N ALA A 282 1.17 -19.17 6.99
CA ALA A 282 1.11 -20.12 8.10
C ALA A 282 2.38 -20.06 8.97
N VAL A 283 3.56 -19.96 8.35
CA VAL A 283 4.84 -19.79 9.04
C VAL A 283 4.85 -18.49 9.85
N MET A 284 4.44 -17.35 9.26
CA MET A 284 4.39 -16.07 9.99
C MET A 284 3.39 -16.07 11.16
N HIS A 285 2.28 -16.81 11.04
CA HIS A 285 1.36 -17.04 12.16
C HIS A 285 2.03 -17.80 13.30
N ASP A 286 2.73 -18.89 13.01
CA ASP A 286 3.39 -19.73 14.01
C ASP A 286 4.54 -19.00 14.72
N ILE A 287 5.42 -18.37 13.93
CA ILE A 287 6.61 -17.73 14.50
C ILE A 287 6.26 -16.39 15.13
N GLY A 288 5.36 -15.60 14.55
CA GLY A 288 5.19 -14.20 14.91
C GLY A 288 3.83 -13.88 15.52
N TYR A 289 2.77 -13.96 14.71
CA TYR A 289 1.47 -13.41 15.08
C TYR A 289 0.79 -14.14 16.25
N GLN A 290 1.08 -15.43 16.40
CA GLN A 290 0.54 -16.26 17.49
C GLN A 290 1.61 -16.63 18.52
N HIS A 291 2.74 -15.92 18.54
CA HIS A 291 3.82 -16.21 19.48
C HIS A 291 3.30 -16.19 20.93
N ARG A 292 3.59 -17.25 21.67
CA ARG A 292 3.03 -17.51 23.01
C ARG A 292 3.25 -16.37 24.01
N VAL A 293 4.34 -15.62 23.90
CA VAL A 293 4.62 -14.47 24.78
C VAL A 293 3.75 -13.27 24.39
N CYS A 294 3.51 -13.03 23.10
CA CYS A 294 2.58 -11.99 22.64
C CYS A 294 1.18 -12.26 23.19
N LYS A 295 0.70 -13.51 23.06
CA LYS A 295 -0.61 -13.92 23.58
C LYS A 295 -0.74 -13.75 25.09
N LYS A 296 0.34 -13.97 25.85
CA LYS A 296 0.36 -13.70 27.30
C LYS A 296 0.30 -12.21 27.61
N ILE A 297 1.00 -11.37 26.86
CA ILE A 297 0.96 -9.91 27.05
C ILE A 297 -0.43 -9.37 26.70
N GLU A 298 -1.02 -9.84 25.59
CA GLU A 298 -2.41 -9.52 25.19
C GLU A 298 -3.42 -9.86 26.30
N ALA A 299 -3.24 -10.99 27.00
CA ALA A 299 -4.14 -11.42 28.07
C ALA A 299 -4.00 -10.64 29.40
N ILE A 300 -2.95 -9.83 29.56
CA ILE A 300 -2.70 -9.03 30.78
C ILE A 300 -3.30 -7.62 30.66
N GLN A 301 -3.61 -7.15 29.45
CA GLN A 301 -4.21 -5.83 29.21
C GLN A 301 -5.73 -5.84 29.34
#